data_AF-A0A2D2LYR3-F1
#
_entry.id   AF-A0A2D2LYR3-F1
#
_cell.length_a   1.000
_cell.length_b   1.000
_cell.length_c   1.000
_cell.angle_alpha   90.00
_cell.angle_beta   90.00
_cell.angle_gamma   90.00
#
_symmetry.space_group_name_H-M   'P 1'
#
loop_
_entity.id
_entity.type
_entity.pdbx_description
1 polymer ?
#
loop_
_entity_poly.entity_id
_entity_poly.type
_entity_poly.pdbx_seq_one_letter_code
_entity_poly.pdbx_strand_id
1 'polypeptide(L)'
;MAKHDIKKFEDSYMEMYEKLSLDSSYGLDNAEHKAWVSAMAGTITTRDIIAPYNEIVKTFRDNDFSSKFGKEVLRRTERAFIDYRSLKYAMSKMSWEEKYFPNSIRATIHQKQQDILGLRIYPEYKKTSKLLPYHGVAVLKKVDEKYCMLIQPEINIASQIGCKRYINNYAFSDFYLDL
;
A
#
# COMPACT_ATOMS: atom_id res chain seq x y z
N MET A 1 19.92 10.73 21.79
CA MET A 1 19.03 9.90 20.94
C MET A 1 18.95 8.50 21.54
N ALA A 2 17.77 7.91 21.66
CA ALA A 2 17.64 6.53 22.13
C ALA A 2 18.30 5.59 21.10
N LYS A 3 19.24 4.75 21.53
CA LYS A 3 19.86 3.74 20.65
C LYS A 3 18.78 2.70 20.32
N HIS A 4 18.56 2.44 19.03
CA HIS A 4 17.63 1.40 18.60
C HIS A 4 18.12 0.05 19.11
N ASP A 5 17.32 -0.58 19.98
CA ASP A 5 17.53 -1.94 20.46
C ASP A 5 17.03 -2.93 19.42
N ILE A 6 17.75 -2.99 18.29
CA ILE A 6 17.39 -3.80 17.13
C ILE A 6 17.32 -5.28 17.51
N LYS A 7 18.22 -5.74 18.38
CA LYS A 7 18.25 -7.14 18.80
C LYS A 7 16.97 -7.54 19.54
N LYS A 8 16.51 -6.71 20.48
CA LYS A 8 15.24 -6.94 21.18
C LYS A 8 14.04 -6.90 20.24
N PHE A 9 14.07 -6.07 19.20
CA PHE A 9 13.05 -6.05 18.15
C PHE A 9 13.03 -7.35 17.36
N GLU A 10 14.18 -7.80 16.87
CA GLU A 10 14.34 -9.06 16.13
C GLU A 10 13.87 -10.25 16.97
N ASP A 11 14.28 -10.32 18.23
CA ASP A 11 13.90 -11.41 19.13
C ASP A 11 12.37 -11.42 19.35
N SER A 12 11.76 -10.25 19.55
CA SER A 12 10.30 -10.15 19.71
C SER A 12 9.54 -10.43 18.41
N TYR A 13 10.12 -10.09 17.26
CA TYR A 13 9.57 -10.38 15.95
C TYR A 13 9.57 -11.88 15.70
N MET A 14 10.71 -12.53 15.90
CA MET A 14 10.87 -13.97 15.67
C MET A 14 9.98 -14.80 16.59
N GLU A 15 9.88 -14.43 17.87
CA GLU A 15 8.98 -15.09 18.83
C GLU A 15 7.52 -15.13 18.31
N MET A 16 7.03 -14.01 17.77
CA MET A 16 5.67 -13.94 17.25
C MET A 16 5.55 -14.58 15.86
N TYR A 17 6.56 -14.44 15.01
CA TYR A 17 6.61 -15.06 13.69
C TYR A 17 6.53 -16.58 13.79
N GLU A 18 7.25 -17.20 14.72
CA GLU A 18 7.19 -18.65 14.95
C GLU A 18 5.80 -19.09 15.39
N LYS A 19 5.18 -18.37 16.34
CA LYS A 19 3.80 -18.64 16.80
C LYS A 19 2.80 -18.54 15.65
N LEU A 20 2.85 -17.45 14.89
CA LEU A 20 1.93 -17.18 13.79
C LEU A 20 2.19 -18.07 12.56
N SER A 21 3.39 -18.63 12.41
CA SER A 21 3.68 -19.61 11.37
C SER A 21 3.03 -20.97 11.65
N LEU A 22 2.77 -21.30 12.92
CA LEU A 22 2.02 -22.48 13.32
C LEU A 22 0.51 -22.25 13.25
N ASP A 23 0.06 -21.06 13.66
CA ASP A 23 -1.33 -20.64 13.62
C ASP A 23 -1.43 -19.14 13.28
N SER A 24 -1.69 -18.83 12.02
CA SER A 24 -1.83 -17.45 11.54
C SER A 24 -3.05 -16.74 12.13
N SER A 25 -4.02 -17.49 12.63
CA SER A 25 -5.23 -16.97 13.29
C SER A 25 -5.03 -16.66 14.77
N TYR A 26 -3.89 -17.00 15.36
CA TYR A 26 -3.64 -16.82 16.80
C TYR A 26 -4.08 -15.44 17.30
N GLY A 27 -5.01 -15.42 18.26
CA GLY A 27 -5.55 -14.19 18.85
C GLY A 27 -6.59 -13.43 18.00
N LEU A 28 -7.09 -14.03 16.92
CA LEU A 28 -8.22 -13.55 16.12
C LEU A 28 -9.31 -14.62 16.09
N ASP A 29 -10.56 -14.20 15.93
CA ASP A 29 -11.59 -15.15 15.56
C ASP A 29 -11.52 -15.53 14.06
N ASN A 30 -12.27 -16.57 13.69
CA ASN A 30 -12.26 -17.09 12.32
C ASN A 30 -12.80 -16.09 11.28
N ALA A 31 -13.73 -15.22 11.66
CA ALA A 31 -14.32 -14.24 10.75
C ALA A 31 -13.34 -13.07 10.52
N GLU A 32 -12.73 -12.57 11.59
CA GLU A 32 -11.69 -11.55 11.56
C GLU A 32 -10.48 -12.02 10.75
N HIS A 33 -10.02 -13.25 11.00
CA HIS A 33 -8.90 -13.83 10.26
C HIS A 33 -9.17 -13.86 8.76
N LYS A 34 -10.34 -14.36 8.34
CA LYS A 34 -10.75 -14.39 6.92
C LYS A 34 -10.87 -13.00 6.32
N ALA A 35 -11.46 -12.05 7.05
CA ALA A 35 -11.60 -10.67 6.58
C ALA A 35 -10.23 -10.03 6.34
N TRP A 36 -9.28 -10.22 7.26
CA TRP A 36 -7.92 -9.71 7.10
C TRP A 36 -7.17 -10.33 5.92
N VAL A 37 -7.21 -11.65 5.77
CA VAL A 37 -6.55 -12.34 4.66
C VAL A 37 -7.15 -11.88 3.32
N SER A 38 -8.48 -11.81 3.19
CA SER A 38 -9.14 -11.32 1.98
C SER A 38 -8.76 -9.87 1.66
N ALA A 39 -8.78 -8.98 2.67
CA ALA A 39 -8.39 -7.58 2.50
C ALA A 39 -6.91 -7.44 2.06
N MET A 40 -6.01 -8.21 2.65
CA MET A 40 -4.59 -8.17 2.29
C MET A 40 -4.32 -8.75 0.90
N ALA A 41 -5.06 -9.79 0.48
CA ALA A 41 -4.91 -10.38 -0.85
C ALA A 41 -5.08 -9.34 -1.97
N GLY A 42 -5.99 -8.37 -1.80
CA GLY A 42 -6.17 -7.27 -2.76
C GLY A 42 -5.02 -6.27 -2.84
N THR A 43 -4.04 -6.35 -1.93
CA THR A 43 -2.93 -5.39 -1.81
C THR A 43 -1.56 -5.99 -2.11
N ILE A 44 -1.45 -7.32 -2.24
CA ILE A 44 -0.17 -7.95 -2.55
C ILE A 44 0.22 -7.75 -4.01
N THR A 45 1.53 -7.69 -4.27
CA THR A 45 2.05 -7.61 -5.64
C THR A 45 1.94 -8.96 -6.34
N THR A 46 1.23 -8.97 -7.46
CA THR A 46 0.97 -10.18 -8.28
C THR A 46 1.40 -10.01 -9.73
N ARG A 47 2.03 -8.87 -10.07
CA ARG A 47 2.45 -8.53 -11.44
C ARG A 47 3.40 -9.56 -12.06
N ASP A 48 4.19 -10.23 -11.23
CA ASP A 48 5.14 -11.28 -11.62
C ASP A 48 4.50 -12.66 -11.77
N ILE A 49 3.22 -12.82 -11.38
CA ILE A 49 2.49 -14.08 -11.48
C ILE A 49 1.69 -14.08 -12.78
N ILE A 50 2.21 -14.76 -13.81
CA ILE A 50 1.53 -14.88 -15.10
C ILE A 50 0.28 -15.75 -14.92
N ALA A 51 -0.89 -15.18 -15.22
CA ALA A 51 -2.16 -15.90 -15.15
C ALA A 51 -3.16 -15.41 -16.22
N PRO A 52 -4.03 -16.30 -16.69
CA PRO A 52 -5.20 -15.92 -17.50
C PRO A 52 -6.11 -14.92 -16.77
N TYR A 53 -6.72 -13.99 -17.52
CA TYR A 53 -7.59 -12.95 -16.94
C TYR A 53 -8.76 -13.52 -16.13
N ASN A 54 -9.33 -14.64 -16.54
CA ASN A 54 -10.41 -15.30 -15.81
C ASN A 54 -9.95 -15.82 -14.43
N GLU A 55 -8.71 -16.29 -14.28
CA GLU A 55 -8.18 -16.66 -12.96
C GLU A 55 -7.98 -15.44 -12.06
N ILE A 56 -7.53 -14.32 -12.63
CA ILE A 56 -7.36 -13.05 -11.91
C ILE A 56 -8.71 -12.54 -11.40
N VAL A 57 -9.72 -12.49 -12.28
CA VAL A 57 -11.09 -12.09 -11.91
C VAL A 57 -11.62 -13.00 -10.82
N LYS A 58 -11.54 -14.31 -11.02
CA LYS A 58 -12.03 -15.30 -10.08
C LYS A 58 -11.39 -15.16 -8.68
N THR A 59 -10.10 -14.88 -8.62
CA THR A 59 -9.39 -14.67 -7.35
C THR A 59 -9.80 -13.37 -6.65
N PHE A 60 -9.79 -12.22 -7.34
CA PHE A 60 -10.00 -10.94 -6.65
C PHE A 60 -11.46 -10.49 -6.56
N ARG A 61 -12.29 -10.85 -7.55
CA ARG A 61 -13.72 -10.50 -7.55
C ARG A 61 -14.53 -11.51 -6.76
N ASP A 62 -14.29 -12.79 -7.00
CA ASP A 62 -15.12 -13.86 -6.44
C ASP A 62 -14.52 -14.45 -5.15
N ASN A 63 -13.34 -13.96 -4.71
CA ASN A 63 -12.58 -14.47 -3.57
C ASN A 63 -12.31 -15.99 -3.66
N ASP A 64 -12.16 -16.53 -4.87
CA ASP A 64 -11.86 -17.95 -5.08
C ASP A 64 -10.37 -18.15 -5.39
N PHE A 65 -9.67 -18.72 -4.41
CA PHE A 65 -8.23 -18.99 -4.43
C PHE A 65 -7.89 -20.42 -4.90
N SER A 66 -8.82 -21.16 -5.51
CA SER A 66 -8.61 -22.56 -5.91
C SER A 66 -7.66 -22.75 -7.11
N SER A 67 -7.51 -21.73 -7.96
CA SER A 67 -6.63 -21.77 -9.14
C SER A 67 -5.15 -21.75 -8.77
N LYS A 68 -4.26 -22.02 -9.74
CA LYS A 68 -2.81 -21.93 -9.49
C LYS A 68 -2.41 -20.49 -9.12
N PHE A 69 -2.96 -19.50 -9.83
CA PHE A 69 -2.79 -18.09 -9.49
C PHE A 69 -3.31 -17.79 -8.08
N GLY A 70 -4.56 -18.17 -7.79
CA GLY A 70 -5.20 -17.92 -6.51
C GLY A 70 -4.43 -18.53 -5.33
N LYS A 71 -3.93 -19.76 -5.47
CA LYS A 71 -3.11 -20.40 -4.43
C LYS A 71 -1.81 -19.65 -4.16
N GLU A 72 -1.14 -19.15 -5.20
CA GLU A 72 0.08 -18.37 -5.02
C GLU A 72 -0.20 -17.00 -4.39
N VAL A 73 -1.30 -16.34 -4.78
CA VAL A 73 -1.79 -15.11 -4.14
C VAL A 73 -2.06 -15.35 -2.66
N LEU A 74 -2.80 -16.40 -2.33
CA LEU A 74 -3.12 -16.74 -0.94
C LEU A 74 -1.86 -17.05 -0.13
N ARG A 75 -0.95 -17.87 -0.67
CA ARG A 75 0.33 -18.20 0.00
C ARG A 75 1.18 -16.96 0.30
N ARG A 76 1.29 -16.03 -0.65
CA ARG A 76 2.00 -14.75 -0.45
C ARG A 76 1.29 -13.88 0.58
N THR A 77 -0.04 -13.87 0.54
CA THR A 77 -0.88 -13.11 1.47
C THR A 77 -0.73 -13.61 2.90
N GLU A 78 -0.81 -14.93 3.12
CA GLU A 78 -0.63 -15.55 4.44
C GLU A 78 0.74 -15.25 5.02
N ARG A 79 1.80 -15.37 4.20
CA ARG A 79 3.16 -14.99 4.63
C ARG A 79 3.23 -13.52 5.01
N ALA A 80 2.74 -12.63 4.15
CA ALA A 80 2.74 -11.19 4.41
C ALA A 80 1.92 -10.82 5.65
N PHE A 81 0.82 -11.54 5.90
CA PHE A 81 -0.02 -11.36 7.07
C PHE A 81 0.70 -11.76 8.35
N ILE A 82 1.39 -12.91 8.36
CA ILE A 82 2.25 -13.35 9.47
C ILE A 82 3.36 -12.33 9.75
N ASP A 83 4.08 -11.89 8.71
CA ASP A 83 5.15 -10.89 8.82
C ASP A 83 4.61 -9.57 9.39
N TYR A 84 3.49 -9.08 8.85
CA TYR A 84 2.86 -7.83 9.28
C TYR A 84 2.43 -7.88 10.76
N ARG A 85 1.77 -8.96 11.18
CA ARG A 85 1.32 -9.13 12.56
C ARG A 85 2.49 -9.27 13.53
N SER A 86 3.51 -10.04 13.16
CA SER A 86 4.75 -10.19 13.94
C SER A 86 5.44 -8.84 14.16
N LEU A 87 5.52 -8.02 13.10
CA LEU A 87 6.06 -6.67 13.17
C LEU A 87 5.24 -5.77 14.09
N LYS A 88 3.92 -5.78 13.96
CA LYS A 88 3.04 -4.97 14.84
C LYS A 88 3.14 -5.38 16.30
N TYR A 89 3.23 -6.68 16.58
CA TYR A 89 3.42 -7.17 17.92
C TYR A 89 4.77 -6.75 18.51
N ALA A 90 5.87 -6.92 17.75
CA ALA A 90 7.20 -6.51 18.19
C ALA A 90 7.27 -5.00 18.47
N MET A 91 6.71 -4.17 17.58
CA MET A 91 6.60 -2.73 17.79
C MET A 91 5.82 -2.40 19.07
N SER A 92 4.69 -3.07 19.30
CA SER A 92 3.85 -2.86 20.49
C SER A 92 4.54 -3.29 21.78
N LYS A 93 5.19 -4.46 21.80
CA LYS A 93 5.89 -5.00 22.99
C LYS A 93 7.03 -4.10 23.45
N MET A 94 7.62 -3.35 22.52
CA MET A 94 8.72 -2.43 22.78
C MET A 94 8.28 -0.98 23.05
N SER A 95 6.98 -0.69 22.96
CA SER A 95 6.47 0.69 22.90
C SER A 95 7.28 1.53 21.90
N TRP A 96 7.49 0.96 20.70
CA TRP A 96 8.45 1.47 19.73
C TRP A 96 8.16 2.92 19.34
N GLU A 97 6.88 3.25 19.11
CA GLU A 97 6.47 4.59 18.72
C GLU A 97 6.76 5.59 19.86
N GLU A 98 6.37 5.26 21.10
CA GLU A 98 6.57 6.12 22.27
C GLU A 98 8.06 6.31 22.61
N LYS A 99 8.86 5.25 22.47
CA LYS A 99 10.27 5.25 22.85
C LYS A 99 11.15 5.97 21.83
N TYR A 100 10.94 5.73 20.54
CA TYR A 100 11.83 6.23 19.50
C TYR A 100 11.32 7.49 18.79
N PHE A 101 10.01 7.74 18.86
CA PHE A 101 9.39 8.94 18.29
C PHE A 101 8.56 9.69 19.35
N PRO A 102 9.15 10.01 20.52
CA PRO A 102 8.43 10.72 21.56
C PRO A 102 7.98 12.09 21.05
N ASN A 103 6.73 12.45 21.33
CA ASN A 103 6.10 13.71 20.89
C ASN A 103 6.01 13.88 19.36
N SER A 104 6.21 12.81 18.59
CA SER A 104 6.00 12.87 17.14
C SER A 104 4.52 12.98 16.80
N ILE A 105 4.21 13.81 15.82
CA ILE A 105 2.87 13.82 15.21
C ILE A 105 2.86 12.74 14.15
N ARG A 106 2.03 11.72 14.35
CA ARG A 106 1.83 10.71 13.32
C ARG A 106 1.20 11.38 12.11
N ALA A 107 1.82 11.16 10.96
CA ALA A 107 1.36 11.70 9.69
C ALA A 107 0.90 10.56 8.78
N THR A 108 -0.15 10.78 8.01
CA THR A 108 -0.65 9.79 7.05
C THR A 108 -0.99 10.45 5.73
N ILE A 109 -0.86 9.69 4.66
CA ILE A 109 -1.32 10.09 3.34
C ILE A 109 -2.80 9.74 3.13
N HIS A 110 -3.40 8.86 3.93
CA HIS A 110 -4.81 8.46 3.80
C HIS A 110 -5.69 9.24 4.77
N GLN A 111 -6.93 9.57 4.40
CA GLN A 111 -7.90 10.01 5.40
C GLN A 111 -8.20 8.87 6.35
N LYS A 112 -8.01 9.09 7.65
CA LYS A 112 -8.33 8.14 8.71
C LYS A 112 -9.26 8.83 9.70
N GLN A 113 -10.13 8.06 10.35
CA GLN A 113 -10.98 8.53 11.45
C GLN A 113 -10.22 8.71 12.78
N GLN A 114 -8.89 8.64 12.74
CA GLN A 114 -8.00 8.80 13.89
C GLN A 114 -7.29 10.15 13.78
N ASP A 115 -6.91 10.73 14.92
CA ASP A 115 -6.19 12.01 15.02
C ASP A 115 -4.76 11.90 14.48
N ILE A 116 -4.62 11.87 13.15
CA ILE A 116 -3.37 11.72 12.42
C ILE A 116 -3.30 12.86 11.40
N LEU A 117 -2.15 13.53 11.30
CA LEU A 117 -1.95 14.64 10.36
C LEU A 117 -1.94 14.13 8.92
N GLY A 118 -2.95 14.51 8.13
CA GLY A 118 -2.98 14.25 6.70
C GLY A 118 -1.92 15.06 5.96
N LEU A 119 -0.88 14.43 5.40
CA LEU A 119 0.16 15.13 4.63
C LEU A 119 -0.18 15.21 3.15
N ARG A 120 -0.19 16.43 2.62
CA ARG A 120 -0.06 16.72 1.19
C ARG A 120 1.36 17.22 0.98
N ILE A 121 2.22 16.43 0.32
CA ILE A 121 3.66 16.72 0.20
C ILE A 121 3.95 17.90 -0.76
N TYR A 122 2.98 18.27 -1.63
CA TYR A 122 3.11 19.37 -2.60
C TYR A 122 1.78 20.14 -2.75
N PRO A 123 1.30 20.82 -1.70
CA PRO A 123 0.01 21.48 -1.73
C PRO A 123 -0.05 22.63 -2.76
N GLU A 124 1.04 23.36 -2.93
CA GLU A 124 1.16 24.51 -3.83
C GLU A 124 1.12 24.14 -5.31
N TYR A 125 1.50 22.90 -5.65
CA TYR A 125 1.50 22.41 -7.03
C TYR A 125 0.22 21.69 -7.41
N LYS A 126 -0.66 21.35 -6.45
CA LYS A 126 -1.81 20.45 -6.64
C LYS A 126 -3.15 21.15 -6.44
N LYS A 127 -3.71 21.72 -7.51
CA LYS A 127 -4.97 22.48 -7.47
C LYS A 127 -6.24 21.61 -7.35
N THR A 128 -6.23 20.34 -7.80
CA THR A 128 -7.46 19.50 -7.89
C THR A 128 -7.36 18.13 -7.20
N SER A 129 -6.31 17.89 -6.40
CA SER A 129 -5.98 16.56 -5.87
C SER A 129 -6.98 16.09 -4.81
N LYS A 130 -8.10 15.51 -5.26
CA LYS A 130 -8.99 14.66 -4.43
C LYS A 130 -8.42 13.25 -4.24
N LEU A 131 -7.43 12.89 -5.06
CA LEU A 131 -6.73 11.61 -5.08
C LEU A 131 -5.26 11.82 -4.67
N LEU A 132 -4.66 10.80 -4.07
CA LEU A 132 -3.21 10.79 -3.79
C LEU A 132 -2.43 10.46 -5.07
N PRO A 133 -1.14 10.82 -5.17
CA PRO A 133 -0.32 10.60 -6.37
C PRO A 133 -0.21 9.15 -6.87
N TYR A 134 -0.60 8.16 -6.06
CA TYR A 134 -0.60 6.76 -6.47
C TYR A 134 -1.97 6.29 -7.01
N HIS A 135 -3.04 7.09 -6.85
CA HIS A 135 -4.39 6.79 -7.36
C HIS A 135 -4.68 7.43 -8.73
N GLY A 136 -3.75 8.20 -9.25
CA GLY A 136 -3.82 8.84 -10.56
C GLY A 136 -2.43 9.11 -11.08
N VAL A 137 -2.32 9.54 -12.32
CA VAL A 137 -1.05 9.94 -12.92
C VAL A 137 -0.87 11.45 -12.77
N ALA A 138 0.38 11.89 -12.60
CA ALA A 138 0.70 13.31 -12.63
C ALA A 138 0.48 13.87 -14.05
N VAL A 139 -0.15 15.03 -14.14
CA VAL A 139 -0.37 15.78 -15.39
C VAL A 139 0.14 17.19 -15.17
N LEU A 140 1.17 17.59 -15.91
CA LEU A 140 1.62 18.99 -15.91
C LEU A 140 0.74 19.76 -16.90
N LYS A 141 0.07 20.80 -16.39
CA LYS A 141 -0.83 21.66 -17.15
C LYS A 141 -0.58 23.12 -16.82
N LYS A 142 -0.69 24.00 -17.82
CA LYS A 142 -0.72 25.45 -17.60
C LYS A 142 -2.09 25.88 -17.10
N VAL A 143 -2.15 26.49 -15.92
CA VAL A 143 -3.38 27.04 -15.30
C VAL A 143 -3.08 28.46 -14.83
N ASP A 144 -3.81 29.44 -15.37
CA ASP A 144 -3.60 30.87 -15.09
C ASP A 144 -2.14 31.31 -15.33
N GLU A 145 -1.60 30.97 -16.51
CA GLU A 145 -0.21 31.24 -16.90
C GLU A 145 0.88 30.54 -16.07
N LYS A 146 0.51 29.74 -15.06
CA LYS A 146 1.46 28.99 -14.23
C LYS A 146 1.38 27.50 -14.52
N TYR A 147 2.53 26.85 -14.68
CA TYR A 147 2.58 25.40 -14.71
C TYR A 147 2.24 24.85 -13.33
N CYS A 148 1.31 23.91 -13.29
CA CYS A 148 0.92 23.20 -12.08
C CYS A 148 0.80 21.70 -12.36
N MET A 149 0.88 20.90 -11.30
CA MET A 149 0.76 19.45 -11.36
C MET A 149 -0.62 19.01 -10.89
N LEU A 150 -1.42 18.50 -11.81
CA LEU A 150 -2.71 17.88 -11.50
C LEU A 150 -2.52 16.37 -11.31
N ILE A 151 -3.33 15.76 -10.46
CA ILE A 151 -3.40 14.29 -10.34
C ILE A 151 -4.73 13.86 -10.94
N GLN A 152 -4.69 13.00 -11.96
CA GLN A 152 -5.86 12.60 -12.74
C GLN A 152 -5.90 11.07 -12.93
N PRO A 153 -7.07 10.42 -12.98
CA PRO A 153 -7.15 9.02 -13.38
C PRO A 153 -6.53 8.82 -14.78
N GLU A 154 -5.60 7.88 -14.92
CA GLU A 154 -4.85 7.73 -16.19
C GLU A 154 -5.78 7.48 -17.39
N ILE A 155 -6.87 6.74 -17.20
CA ILE A 155 -7.88 6.48 -18.24
C ILE A 155 -8.49 7.77 -18.83
N ASN A 156 -8.63 8.81 -18.01
CA ASN A 156 -9.22 10.08 -18.42
C ASN A 156 -8.24 10.95 -19.22
N ILE A 157 -6.94 10.71 -19.11
CA ILE A 157 -5.88 11.51 -19.74
C ILE A 157 -5.30 10.78 -20.95
N ALA A 158 -5.11 9.47 -20.86
CA ALA A 158 -4.61 8.66 -21.97
C ALA A 158 -5.52 8.69 -23.21
N SER A 159 -6.79 9.05 -23.03
CA SER A 159 -7.78 9.20 -24.10
C SER A 159 -7.89 10.64 -24.65
N GLN A 160 -7.21 11.62 -24.06
CA GLN A 160 -7.29 13.02 -24.48
C GLN A 160 -6.35 13.32 -25.65
N ILE A 161 -6.89 14.03 -26.64
CA ILE A 161 -6.12 14.55 -27.78
C ILE A 161 -5.21 15.67 -27.27
N GLY A 162 -3.93 15.65 -27.64
CA GLY A 162 -2.94 16.68 -27.26
C GLY A 162 -2.13 16.37 -26.02
N CYS A 163 -2.51 15.35 -25.24
CA CYS A 163 -1.72 14.90 -24.10
C CYS A 163 -0.51 14.05 -24.53
N LYS A 164 0.69 14.40 -24.06
CA LYS A 164 1.91 13.61 -24.28
C LYS A 164 2.27 12.81 -23.04
N ARG A 165 2.36 11.48 -23.18
CA ARG A 165 2.83 10.58 -22.11
C ARG A 165 4.36 10.60 -22.04
N TYR A 166 4.90 10.85 -20.85
CA TYR A 166 6.34 10.69 -20.58
C TYR A 166 6.60 9.33 -19.95
N ILE A 167 7.46 8.53 -20.60
CA ILE A 167 7.84 7.19 -20.17
C ILE A 167 9.30 7.22 -19.72
N ASN A 168 9.58 6.66 -18.55
CA ASN A 168 10.93 6.62 -17.99
C ASN A 168 11.78 5.46 -18.53
N ASN A 169 13.05 5.41 -18.12
CA ASN A 169 14.02 4.41 -18.54
C ASN A 169 13.69 2.97 -18.11
N TYR A 170 12.67 2.79 -17.26
CA TYR A 170 12.15 1.48 -16.83
C TYR A 170 10.84 1.11 -17.54
N ALA A 171 10.46 1.84 -18.60
CA ALA A 171 9.22 1.67 -19.36
C ALA A 171 7.93 1.91 -18.54
N PHE A 172 7.99 2.71 -17.48
CA PHE A 172 6.81 3.16 -16.72
C PHE A 172 6.39 4.59 -17.11
N SER A 173 5.09 4.90 -17.02
CA SER A 173 4.60 6.28 -17.07
C SER A 173 5.08 7.05 -15.85
N ASP A 174 5.78 8.16 -16.01
CA ASP A 174 6.00 9.09 -14.89
C ASP A 174 4.87 10.13 -14.80
N PHE A 175 4.54 10.77 -15.93
CA PHE A 175 3.53 11.83 -16.01
C PHE A 175 3.04 12.05 -17.45
N TYR A 176 1.99 12.88 -17.60
CA TYR A 176 1.52 13.41 -18.86
C TYR A 176 1.75 14.94 -18.94
N LEU A 177 1.98 15.44 -20.14
CA LEU A 177 1.98 16.87 -20.45
C LEU A 177 0.67 17.20 -21.19
N ASP A 178 -0.13 18.08 -20.61
CA ASP A 178 -1.31 18.67 -21.23
C ASP A 178 -0.92 20.08 -21.71
N LEU A 179 -0.53 20.16 -22.99
CA LEU A 179 0.03 21.36 -23.66
C LEU A 179 -1.05 22.23 -24.28
#